data_AF-A0A9W4WTY7-F1
#
_entry.id   AF-A0A9W4WTY7-F1
#
_cell.length_a   1.000
_cell.length_b   1.000
_cell.length_c   1.000
_cell.angle_alpha   90.00
_cell.angle_beta   90.00
_cell.angle_gamma   90.00
#
_symmetry.space_group_name_H-M   'P 1'
#
loop_
_entity.id
_entity.type
_entity.pdbx_description
1 polymer ?
#
loop_
_entity_poly.entity_id
_entity_poly.type
_entity_poly.pdbx_seq_one_letter_code
_entity_poly.pdbx_strand_id
1 'polypeptide(L)'
;PEVIFGKGYTFASDIYSIGMLMWEISSGQPPFAGFEHNYDLVMKIMNGLRPKIVSETPLEYANLMVQCWNAHPFKRPKINILDNKIKQMRKFSITPVISLDEEQSHATLKVKLRENLSTNLTRNNPGT
;
A
#
# COMPACT_ATOMS: atom_id res chain seq x y z
N PRO A 1 -21.83 4.76 -5.35
CA PRO A 1 -23.28 4.75 -4.97
C PRO A 1 -24.13 5.53 -5.98
N GLU A 2 -23.65 6.69 -6.43
CA GLU A 2 -24.27 7.55 -7.42
C GLU A 2 -24.59 6.87 -8.77
N VAL A 3 -23.77 5.90 -9.21
CA VAL A 3 -24.03 5.11 -10.43
C VAL A 3 -25.32 4.31 -10.29
N ILE A 4 -25.57 3.75 -9.11
CA ILE A 4 -26.80 3.00 -8.79
C ILE A 4 -28.03 3.92 -8.84
N PHE A 5 -27.87 5.21 -8.53
CA PHE A 5 -28.92 6.23 -8.71
C PHE A 5 -29.09 6.71 -10.16
N GLY A 6 -28.44 6.07 -11.14
CA GLY A 6 -28.55 6.44 -12.55
C GLY A 6 -27.79 7.71 -12.93
N LYS A 7 -26.88 8.22 -12.07
CA LYS A 7 -26.07 9.42 -12.39
C LYS A 7 -24.93 9.15 -13.40
N GLY A 8 -24.84 7.94 -13.93
CA GLY A 8 -23.82 7.53 -14.89
C GLY A 8 -22.44 7.30 -14.27
N TYR A 9 -21.52 6.79 -15.10
CA TYR A 9 -20.13 6.53 -14.71
C TYR A 9 -19.28 7.80 -14.84
N THR A 10 -18.36 7.98 -13.90
CA THR A 10 -17.41 9.10 -13.85
C THR A 10 -16.06 8.60 -13.32
N PHE A 11 -15.00 9.39 -13.51
CA PHE A 11 -13.73 9.07 -12.85
C PHE A 11 -13.87 8.94 -11.32
N ALA A 12 -14.78 9.70 -10.69
CA ALA A 12 -15.03 9.56 -9.26
C ALA A 12 -15.69 8.21 -8.91
N SER A 13 -16.53 7.64 -9.79
CA SER A 13 -17.09 6.30 -9.57
C SER A 13 -16.01 5.21 -9.71
N ASP A 14 -15.04 5.39 -10.61
CA ASP A 14 -13.91 4.46 -10.72
C ASP A 14 -13.05 4.48 -9.46
N ILE A 15 -12.83 5.66 -8.87
CA ILE A 15 -12.13 5.79 -7.58
C ILE A 15 -12.89 5.07 -6.46
N TYR A 16 -14.22 5.08 -6.47
CA TYR A 16 -15.01 4.29 -5.51
C TYR A 16 -14.76 2.80 -5.68
N SER A 17 -14.78 2.30 -6.92
CA SER A 17 -14.49 0.90 -7.22
C SER A 17 -13.07 0.52 -6.79
N ILE A 18 -12.08 1.39 -7.01
CA ILE A 18 -10.71 1.18 -6.50
C ILE A 18 -10.71 1.11 -4.96
N GLY A 19 -11.49 1.94 -4.27
CA GLY A 19 -11.65 1.84 -2.81
C GLY A 19 -12.18 0.48 -2.35
N MET A 20 -13.10 -0.12 -3.10
CA MET A 20 -13.59 -1.47 -2.82
C MET A 20 -12.54 -2.56 -3.11
N LEU A 21 -11.77 -2.41 -4.19
CA LEU A 21 -10.64 -3.31 -4.49
C LEU A 21 -9.55 -3.22 -3.42
N MET A 22 -9.25 -2.02 -2.92
CA MET A 22 -8.31 -1.84 -1.82
C MET A 22 -8.76 -2.62 -0.58
N TRP A 23 -10.06 -2.59 -0.28
CA TRP A 23 -10.60 -3.37 0.83
C TRP A 23 -10.51 -4.87 0.60
N GLU A 24 -10.87 -5.33 -0.60
CA GLU A 24 -10.77 -6.75 -0.98
C GLU A 24 -9.33 -7.26 -0.87
N ILE A 25 -8.33 -6.48 -1.32
CA ILE A 25 -6.91 -6.79 -1.16
C ILE A 25 -6.53 -6.88 0.32
N SER A 26 -7.00 -5.94 1.13
CA SER A 26 -6.65 -5.91 2.55
C SER A 26 -7.34 -6.99 3.38
N SER A 27 -8.55 -7.40 3.01
CA SER A 27 -9.33 -8.39 3.75
C SER A 27 -9.14 -9.81 3.22
N GLY A 28 -8.70 -9.94 1.97
CA GLY A 28 -8.67 -11.21 1.24
C GLY A 28 -10.06 -11.78 0.95
N GLN A 29 -11.12 -10.96 1.01
CA GLN A 29 -12.52 -11.38 0.89
C GLN A 29 -13.31 -10.44 -0.02
N PRO A 30 -14.34 -10.94 -0.74
CA PRO A 30 -15.24 -10.09 -1.51
C PRO A 30 -15.98 -9.09 -0.59
N PRO A 31 -16.12 -7.81 -0.99
CA PRO A 31 -16.91 -6.84 -0.25
C PRO A 31 -18.34 -7.35 -0.01
N PHE A 32 -18.78 -7.27 1.25
CA PHE A 32 -20.12 -7.67 1.68
C PHE A 32 -20.45 -9.16 1.51
N ALA A 33 -19.47 -10.07 1.51
CA ALA A 33 -19.69 -11.51 1.39
C ALA A 33 -20.72 -12.12 2.39
N GLY A 34 -20.96 -11.47 3.53
CA GLY A 34 -21.96 -11.88 4.52
C GLY A 34 -23.39 -11.34 4.28
N PHE A 35 -23.64 -10.68 3.16
CA PHE A 35 -24.95 -10.13 2.80
C PHE A 35 -25.52 -10.84 1.57
N GLU A 36 -26.84 -10.98 1.53
CA GLU A 36 -27.51 -11.30 0.27
C GLU A 36 -27.36 -10.14 -0.72
N HIS A 37 -27.00 -10.45 -1.97
CA HIS A 37 -26.79 -9.47 -3.03
C HIS A 37 -28.12 -9.03 -3.66
N ASN A 38 -28.98 -8.43 -2.85
CA ASN A 38 -30.34 -8.03 -3.20
C ASN A 38 -30.53 -6.50 -3.07
N TYR A 39 -31.75 -6.02 -3.32
CA TYR A 39 -32.11 -4.61 -3.22
C TYR A 39 -31.87 -4.03 -1.81
N ASP A 40 -32.02 -4.82 -0.76
CA ASP A 40 -31.80 -4.36 0.62
C ASP A 40 -30.33 -4.02 0.86
N LEU A 41 -29.40 -4.84 0.34
CA LEU A 41 -27.98 -4.53 0.41
C LEU A 41 -27.66 -3.23 -0.35
N VAL A 42 -28.25 -3.05 -1.53
CA VAL A 42 -28.12 -1.81 -2.30
C VAL A 42 -28.56 -0.62 -1.44
N MET A 43 -29.76 -0.65 -0.87
CA MET A 43 -30.28 0.42 -0.01
C MET A 43 -29.39 0.68 1.21
N LYS A 44 -28.85 -0.36 1.84
CA LYS A 44 -27.89 -0.20 2.95
C LYS A 44 -26.62 0.54 2.50
N ILE A 45 -26.04 0.17 1.35
CA ILE A 45 -24.86 0.84 0.78
C ILE A 45 -25.15 2.31 0.46
N MET A 46 -26.35 2.59 -0.06
CA MET A 46 -26.82 3.95 -0.32
C MET A 46 -26.94 4.76 0.97
N ASN A 47 -27.40 4.14 2.05
CA ASN A 47 -27.50 4.72 3.39
C ASN A 47 -26.18 4.74 4.16
N GLY A 48 -25.06 4.42 3.50
CA GLY A 48 -23.72 4.57 4.09
C GLY A 48 -23.12 3.30 4.66
N LEU A 49 -23.74 2.13 4.48
CA LEU A 49 -23.09 0.86 4.82
C LEU A 49 -21.76 0.74 4.07
N ARG A 50 -20.70 0.43 4.80
CA ARG A 50 -19.36 0.16 4.26
C ARG A 50 -18.80 -1.10 4.91
N PRO A 51 -17.88 -1.82 4.23
CA PRO A 51 -17.21 -2.95 4.83
C PRO A 51 -16.43 -2.53 6.09
N LYS A 52 -16.35 -3.42 7.09
CA LYS A 52 -15.57 -3.19 8.30
C LYS A 52 -14.08 -3.17 7.95
N ILE A 53 -13.34 -2.18 8.44
CA ILE A 53 -11.89 -2.12 8.28
C ILE A 53 -11.26 -3.24 9.12
N VAL A 54 -10.33 -3.99 8.53
CA VAL A 54 -9.61 -5.08 9.19
C VAL A 54 -8.56 -4.46 10.13
N SER A 55 -8.38 -5.01 11.34
CA SER A 55 -7.50 -4.43 12.36
C SER A 55 -6.05 -4.31 11.91
N GLU A 56 -5.60 -5.25 11.09
CA GLU A 56 -4.22 -5.33 10.59
C GLU A 56 -3.97 -4.45 9.35
N THR A 57 -5.00 -3.76 8.82
CA THR A 57 -4.82 -2.84 7.71
C THR A 57 -3.96 -1.65 8.15
N PRO A 58 -2.82 -1.36 7.48
CA PRO A 58 -2.01 -0.19 7.81
C PRO A 58 -2.83 1.11 7.79
N LEU A 59 -2.60 1.99 8.76
CA LEU A 59 -3.44 3.18 8.97
C LEU A 59 -3.49 4.09 7.74
N GLU A 60 -2.37 4.35 7.07
CA GLU A 60 -2.38 5.18 5.85
C GLU A 60 -3.20 4.55 4.72
N TYR A 61 -3.12 3.22 4.59
CA TYR A 61 -3.88 2.47 3.59
C TYR A 61 -5.37 2.51 3.89
N ALA A 62 -5.75 2.29 5.15
CA ALA A 62 -7.13 2.37 5.61
C ALA A 62 -7.73 3.77 5.37
N ASN A 63 -6.98 4.82 5.72
CA ASN A 63 -7.42 6.20 5.52
C ASN A 63 -7.60 6.54 4.04
N LEU A 64 -6.72 6.05 3.16
CA LEU A 64 -6.83 6.27 1.72
C LEU A 64 -8.02 5.51 1.12
N MET A 65 -8.18 4.23 1.48
CA MET A 65 -9.33 3.40 1.12
C MET A 65 -10.65 4.08 1.53
N VAL A 66 -10.71 4.64 2.75
CA VAL A 66 -11.89 5.34 3.24
C VAL A 66 -12.22 6.61 2.43
N GLN A 67 -11.20 7.35 2.00
CA GLN A 67 -11.39 8.49 1.11
C GLN A 67 -11.92 8.07 -0.26
N CYS A 68 -11.43 6.95 -0.81
CA CYS A 68 -11.85 6.44 -2.11
C CYS A 68 -13.34 6.08 -2.15
N TRP A 69 -13.89 5.43 -1.11
CA TRP A 69 -15.30 5.03 -1.08
C TRP A 69 -16.25 6.05 -0.43
N ASN A 70 -15.85 7.33 -0.36
CA ASN A 70 -16.68 8.38 0.22
C ASN A 70 -18.05 8.45 -0.48
N ALA A 71 -19.11 8.66 0.29
CA ALA A 71 -20.47 8.79 -0.27
C ALA A 71 -20.56 9.94 -1.28
N HIS A 72 -19.85 11.04 -1.04
CA HIS A 72 -19.82 12.22 -1.90
C HIS A 72 -18.70 12.07 -2.95
N PRO A 73 -19.03 12.00 -4.26
CA PRO A 73 -18.02 11.80 -5.31
C PRO A 73 -16.92 12.87 -5.32
N PHE A 74 -17.26 14.12 -5.01
CA PHE A 74 -16.32 15.24 -4.96
C PHE A 74 -15.32 15.19 -3.79
N LYS A 75 -15.59 14.37 -2.76
CA LYS A 75 -14.67 14.17 -1.63
C LYS A 75 -13.64 13.06 -1.89
N ARG A 76 -13.78 12.34 -3.01
CA ARG A 76 -12.87 11.27 -3.40
C ARG A 76 -11.61 11.87 -4.03
N PRO A 77 -10.43 11.26 -3.82
CA PRO A 77 -9.20 11.75 -4.43
C PRO A 77 -9.26 11.63 -5.95
N LYS A 78 -8.59 12.54 -6.65
CA LYS A 78 -8.28 12.36 -8.07
C LYS A 78 -7.27 11.22 -8.25
N ILE A 79 -7.27 10.58 -9.42
CA ILE A 79 -6.41 9.43 -9.71
C ILE A 79 -4.92 9.72 -9.52
N ASN A 80 -4.45 10.91 -9.88
CA ASN A 80 -3.06 11.31 -9.68
C ASN A 80 -2.68 11.44 -8.19
N ILE A 81 -3.59 11.92 -7.35
CA ILE A 81 -3.39 12.01 -5.89
C ILE A 81 -3.38 10.61 -5.28
N LEU A 82 -4.30 9.74 -5.71
CA LEU A 82 -4.38 8.35 -5.29
C LEU A 82 -3.09 7.59 -5.63
N ASP A 83 -2.65 7.66 -6.89
CA ASP A 83 -1.43 7.03 -7.40
C ASP A 83 -0.18 7.51 -6.62
N ASN A 84 -0.04 8.83 -6.40
CA ASN A 84 1.06 9.38 -5.63
C ASN A 84 1.08 8.84 -4.19
N LYS A 85 -0.07 8.76 -3.51
CA LYS A 85 -0.15 8.23 -2.14
C LYS A 85 0.20 6.74 -2.08
N ILE A 86 -0.28 5.94 -3.04
CA ILE A 86 0.09 4.51 -3.15
C ILE A 86 1.60 4.35 -3.38
N LYS A 87 2.18 5.15 -4.29
CA LYS A 87 3.63 5.15 -4.54
C LYS A 87 4.43 5.53 -3.31
N GLN A 88 3.97 6.51 -2.53
CA GLN A 88 4.60 6.89 -1.27
C GLN A 88 4.58 5.74 -0.27
N MET A 89 3.42 5.14 -0.01
CA MET A 89 3.30 3.96 0.87
C MET A 89 4.25 2.84 0.45
N ARG A 90 4.29 2.51 -0.84
CA ARG A 90 5.21 1.48 -1.37
C ARG A 90 6.68 1.78 -1.08
N LYS A 91 7.11 3.05 -1.19
CA LYS A 91 8.50 3.42 -0.86
C LYS A 91 8.80 3.15 0.62
N PHE A 92 7.90 3.49 1.52
CA PHE A 92 8.09 3.25 2.96
C PHE A 92 7.98 1.76 3.34
N SER A 93 7.20 0.96 2.60
CA SER A 93 7.08 -0.49 2.86
C SER A 93 8.21 -1.34 2.29
N ILE A 94 8.96 -0.85 1.28
CA ILE A 94 10.07 -1.60 0.63
C ILE A 94 11.44 -1.22 1.24
N THR A 95 11.55 -0.05 1.86
CA THR A 95 12.74 0.40 2.59
C THR A 95 12.45 0.19 4.09
N PRO A 96 12.67 -1.00 4.70
CA PRO A 96 13.90 -1.79 4.62
C PRO A 96 13.63 -3.33 4.59
N VAL A 97 13.46 -3.92 3.40
CA VAL A 97 13.75 -5.36 3.22
C VAL A 97 14.91 -5.53 2.25
N ILE A 98 15.07 -4.61 1.29
CA ILE A 98 16.17 -4.67 0.31
C ILE A 98 17.48 -4.07 0.88
N SER A 99 17.40 -3.16 1.85
CA SER A 99 18.60 -2.53 2.43
C SER A 99 19.36 -3.43 3.42
N LEU A 100 18.76 -4.51 3.93
CA LEU A 100 19.49 -5.45 4.80
C LEU A 100 20.44 -6.37 4.02
N ASP A 101 20.24 -6.52 2.71
CA ASP A 101 21.07 -7.43 1.90
C ASP A 101 22.20 -6.67 1.18
N GLU A 102 21.91 -5.46 0.66
CA GLU A 102 22.91 -4.68 -0.08
C GLU A 102 23.90 -3.94 0.83
N GLU A 103 23.45 -3.39 1.96
CA GLU A 103 24.33 -2.66 2.89
C GLU A 103 25.25 -3.61 3.66
N GLN A 104 24.75 -4.80 4.03
CA GLN A 104 25.55 -5.86 4.66
C GLN A 104 26.61 -6.41 3.70
N SER A 105 26.31 -6.54 2.40
CA SER A 105 27.27 -6.96 1.38
C SER A 105 28.39 -5.94 1.19
N HIS A 106 28.06 -4.65 1.07
CA HIS A 106 29.06 -3.58 0.95
C HIS A 106 29.90 -3.39 2.22
N ALA A 107 29.30 -3.51 3.40
CA ALA A 107 30.02 -3.47 4.67
C ALA A 107 30.99 -4.66 4.81
N THR A 108 30.52 -5.87 4.49
CA THR A 108 31.34 -7.10 4.53
C THR A 108 32.49 -7.04 3.52
N LEU A 109 32.25 -6.52 2.31
CA LEU A 109 33.30 -6.32 1.30
C LEU A 109 34.35 -5.30 1.77
N LYS A 110 33.93 -4.18 2.38
CA LYS A 110 34.85 -3.18 2.93
C LYS A 110 35.69 -3.74 4.09
N VAL A 111 35.10 -4.56 4.98
CA VAL A 111 35.83 -5.23 6.07
C VAL A 111 36.85 -6.22 5.50
N LYS A 112 36.45 -7.10 4.57
CA LYS A 112 37.36 -8.05 3.91
C LYS A 112 38.50 -7.35 3.16
N LEU A 113 38.21 -6.24 2.48
CA LEU A 113 39.23 -5.42 1.82
C LEU A 113 40.22 -4.82 2.81
N ARG A 114 39.75 -4.30 3.95
CA ARG A 114 40.62 -3.77 5.02
C ARG A 114 41.51 -4.85 5.64
N GLU A 115 40.96 -6.02 5.92
CA GLU A 115 41.71 -7.17 6.45
C GLU A 115 42.78 -7.66 5.45
N ASN A 116 42.44 -7.72 4.16
CA ASN A 116 43.38 -8.08 3.09
C ASN A 116 44.48 -7.03 2.89
N LEU A 117 44.17 -5.73 3.00
CA LEU A 117 45.20 -4.69 2.97
C LEU A 117 46.12 -4.78 4.19
N SER A 118 45.56 -4.98 5.39
CA SER A 118 46.33 -5.10 6.63
C SER A 118 47.24 -6.33 6.63
N THR A 119 46.79 -7.46 6.10
CA THR A 119 47.60 -8.69 5.98
C THR A 119 48.68 -8.61 4.91
N ASN A 120 48.48 -7.82 3.85
CA ASN A 120 49.53 -7.56 2.85
C ASN A 120 50.58 -6.54 3.32
N LEU A 121 50.18 -5.57 4.15
CA LEU A 121 51.11 -4.61 4.77
C LEU A 121 52.04 -5.28 5.79
N THR A 122 51.58 -6.31 6.52
CA THR A 122 52.42 -7.07 7.46
C THR A 122 53.31 -8.12 6.77
N ARG A 123 52.94 -8.60 5.57
CA ARG A 123 53.76 -9.53 4.78
C ARG A 123 54.92 -8.86 4.03
N ASN A 124 54.80 -7.57 3.71
CA ASN A 124 55.79 -6.84 2.91
C ASN A 124 56.78 -5.99 3.72
N ASN A 125 56.81 -6.12 5.04
CA ASN A 125 57.86 -5.55 5.90
C ASN A 125 58.72 -6.68 6.50
N PRO A 126 59.73 -7.20 5.79
CA PRO A 126 60.80 -7.94 6.44
C PRO A 126 61.78 -6.91 7.04
N GLY A 127 61.65 -6.64 8.34
CA GLY A 127 62.54 -5.68 9.00
C GLY A 127 62.38 -5.61 10.52
N THR A 128 62.81 -6.67 11.21
CA THR A 128 63.88 -6.69 12.23
C THR A 128 64.18 -8.14 12.59
#